data_AF-A0A1B7KS72-F1
#
_entry.id   AF-A0A1B7KS72-F1
#
_cell.length_a   1.000
_cell.length_b   1.000
_cell.length_c   1.000
_cell.angle_alpha   90.00
_cell.angle_beta   90.00
_cell.angle_gamma   90.00
#
_symmetry.space_group_name_H-M   'P 1'
#
loop_
_entity.id
_entity.type
_entity.pdbx_description
1 polymer ?
#
loop_
_entity_poly.entity_id
_entity_poly.type
_entity_poly.pdbx_seq_one_letter_code
_entity_poly.pdbx_strand_id
1 'polypeptide(L)'
;MLRKPGDLNSNAGDTGAPTYRNFIDAGFQDVWIEVGKGQGFIRCQDPDLLNAVSALNRRIDLILFKNGWKPIVADLVGKEQRDRTPTAFWPSDHAGIVASLVLKKELC
;
A
#
# COMPACT_ATOMS: atom_id res chain seq x y z
N MET A 1 8.29 13.07 -13.85
CA MET A 1 7.42 13.14 -12.65
C MET A 1 6.50 11.93 -12.68
N LEU A 2 6.77 10.86 -11.93
CA LEU A 2 5.90 9.66 -11.93
C LEU A 2 5.70 9.16 -10.50
N ARG A 3 4.46 9.23 -10.03
CA ARG A 3 3.93 8.56 -8.85
C ARG A 3 2.82 7.63 -9.36
N LYS A 4 2.82 6.35 -8.96
CA LYS A 4 1.75 5.43 -9.32
C LYS A 4 1.15 4.79 -8.06
N PRO A 5 0.12 5.41 -7.48
CA PRO A 5 -0.71 4.77 -6.45
C PRO A 5 -1.78 3.89 -7.10
N GLY A 6 -2.14 2.76 -6.46
CA GLY A 6 -3.35 2.00 -6.79
C GLY A 6 -3.22 0.49 -6.57
N ASP A 7 -4.35 -0.20 -6.71
CA ASP A 7 -4.44 -1.66 -6.71
C ASP A 7 -3.77 -2.22 -7.96
N LEU A 8 -2.64 -2.88 -7.78
CA LEU A 8 -1.90 -3.51 -8.86
C LEU A 8 -2.29 -4.98 -9.05
N ASN A 9 -3.11 -5.55 -8.15
CA ASN A 9 -3.48 -6.97 -8.11
C ASN A 9 -2.27 -7.91 -8.20
N SER A 10 -1.09 -7.43 -7.81
CA SER A 10 0.20 -8.10 -7.93
C SER A 10 0.89 -7.97 -6.59
N ASN A 11 1.10 -9.11 -5.95
CA ASN A 11 1.66 -9.14 -4.61
C ASN A 11 3.15 -8.85 -4.68
N ALA A 12 3.63 -7.93 -3.85
CA ALA A 12 5.03 -7.50 -3.87
C ALA A 12 6.03 -8.61 -3.50
N GLY A 13 5.56 -9.68 -2.84
CA GLY A 13 6.37 -10.86 -2.50
C GLY A 13 6.16 -12.07 -3.41
N ASP A 14 5.27 -11.99 -4.40
CA ASP A 14 4.81 -13.15 -5.17
C ASP A 14 5.37 -13.12 -6.61
N THR A 15 6.01 -14.21 -7.01
CA THR A 15 6.64 -14.35 -8.34
C THR A 15 5.61 -14.50 -9.48
N GLY A 16 4.32 -14.61 -9.16
CA GLY A 16 3.25 -14.93 -10.12
C GLY A 16 2.73 -13.76 -10.97
N ALA A 17 3.04 -12.51 -10.64
CA ALA A 17 2.56 -11.35 -11.41
C ALA A 17 3.73 -10.41 -11.77
N PRO A 18 4.07 -10.26 -13.07
CA PRO A 18 5.25 -9.50 -13.49
C PRO A 18 5.13 -7.99 -13.23
N THR A 19 3.92 -7.48 -12.96
CA THR A 19 3.65 -6.05 -12.87
C THR A 19 4.51 -5.34 -11.83
N TYR A 20 4.62 -5.86 -10.60
CA TYR A 20 5.49 -5.27 -9.58
C TYR A 20 6.95 -5.27 -10.03
N ARG A 21 7.44 -6.43 -10.48
CA ARG A 21 8.82 -6.59 -10.96
C ARG A 21 9.13 -5.63 -12.11
N ASN A 22 8.22 -5.45 -13.08
CA ASN A 22 8.39 -4.52 -14.19
C ASN A 22 8.60 -3.08 -13.72
N PHE A 23 7.90 -2.62 -12.68
CA PHE A 23 8.12 -1.27 -12.13
C PHE A 23 9.47 -1.17 -11.43
N ILE A 24 9.86 -2.19 -10.65
CA ILE A 24 11.15 -2.22 -9.98
C ILE A 24 12.30 -2.22 -11.01
N ASP A 25 12.21 -3.05 -12.05
CA ASP A 25 13.20 -3.14 -13.13
C ASP A 25 13.25 -1.84 -13.96
N ALA A 26 12.13 -1.12 -14.08
CA ALA A 26 12.08 0.23 -14.65
C ALA A 26 12.64 1.33 -13.72
N GLY A 27 13.14 0.96 -12.54
CA GLY A 27 13.79 1.85 -11.57
C GLY A 27 12.82 2.60 -10.65
N PHE A 28 11.60 2.11 -10.46
CA PHE A 28 10.74 2.57 -9.38
C PHE A 28 11.15 1.92 -8.06
N GLN A 29 10.87 2.64 -6.97
CA GLN A 29 11.05 2.19 -5.60
C GLN A 29 9.67 2.11 -4.92
N ASP A 30 9.58 1.28 -3.89
CA ASP A 30 8.35 1.05 -3.15
C ASP A 30 8.36 1.82 -1.84
N VAL A 31 7.41 2.74 -1.67
CA VAL A 31 7.32 3.59 -0.47
C VAL A 31 7.20 2.76 0.81
N TRP A 32 6.46 1.64 0.78
CA TRP A 32 6.26 0.83 1.99
C TRP A 32 7.54 0.16 2.45
N ILE A 33 8.37 -0.29 1.50
CA ILE A 33 9.68 -0.89 1.82
C ILE A 33 10.62 0.15 2.44
N GLU A 34 10.55 1.40 1.97
CA GLU A 34 11.45 2.47 2.43
C GLU A 34 11.08 3.03 3.81
N VAL A 35 9.78 3.23 4.10
CA VAL A 35 9.33 3.93 5.32
C VAL A 35 8.12 3.33 6.02
N GLY A 36 7.54 2.25 5.48
CA GLY A 36 6.43 1.53 6.11
C GLY A 36 6.89 0.73 7.33
N LYS A 37 5.93 0.28 8.14
CA LYS A 37 6.20 -0.56 9.33
C LYS A 37 5.44 -1.88 9.25
N GLY A 38 6.14 -2.98 9.50
CA GLY A 38 5.57 -4.33 9.43
C GLY A 38 5.29 -4.78 8.00
N GLN A 39 4.49 -5.83 7.85
CA GLN A 39 4.32 -6.53 6.56
C GLN A 39 3.55 -5.72 5.51
N GLY A 40 2.77 -4.72 5.90
CA GLY A 40 1.97 -3.92 4.97
C GLY A 40 0.83 -4.68 4.31
N PHE A 41 0.25 -5.65 5.02
CA PHE A 41 -0.92 -6.35 4.52
C PHE A 41 -2.15 -5.46 4.54
N ILE A 42 -2.89 -5.50 3.44
CA ILE A 42 -3.94 -4.54 3.13
C ILE A 42 -5.18 -5.15 2.51
N ARG A 43 -5.14 -6.32 1.84
CA ARG A 43 -6.35 -6.98 1.29
C ARG A 43 -6.69 -8.20 2.12
N CYS A 44 -7.99 -8.50 2.12
CA CYS A 44 -8.64 -9.82 2.26
C CYS A 44 -9.59 -9.84 3.46
N GLN A 45 -10.28 -8.73 3.77
CA GLN A 45 -11.48 -8.87 4.61
C GLN A 45 -12.51 -9.72 3.87
N ASP A 46 -13.45 -10.29 4.62
CA ASP A 46 -14.47 -11.17 4.04
C ASP A 46 -15.35 -10.40 3.04
N PRO A 47 -15.94 -11.07 2.03
CA PRO A 47 -16.76 -10.39 1.03
C PRO A 47 -17.95 -9.61 1.60
N ASP A 48 -18.44 -9.99 2.79
CA ASP A 48 -19.51 -9.28 3.51
C ASP A 48 -18.99 -8.18 4.45
N LEU A 49 -17.67 -8.07 4.62
CA LEU A 49 -16.96 -7.11 5.48
C LEU A 49 -17.28 -7.24 6.97
N LEU A 50 -17.84 -8.37 7.42
CA LEU A 50 -18.32 -8.54 8.79
C LEU A 50 -17.38 -9.35 9.70
N ASN A 51 -16.32 -9.94 9.15
CA ASN A 51 -15.36 -10.73 9.92
C ASN A 51 -14.86 -9.97 11.15
N ALA A 52 -15.04 -10.58 12.33
CA ALA A 52 -14.75 -9.91 13.59
C ALA A 52 -13.25 -9.62 13.77
N VAL A 53 -12.38 -10.52 13.29
CA VAL A 53 -10.93 -10.36 13.29
C VAL A 53 -10.48 -10.03 11.88
N SER A 54 -9.61 -9.02 11.74
CA SER A 54 -9.07 -8.62 10.45
C SER A 54 -8.36 -9.78 9.75
N ALA A 55 -8.67 -9.98 8.46
CA ALA A 55 -8.12 -11.05 7.64
C ALA A 55 -7.09 -10.54 6.60
N LEU A 56 -6.58 -9.31 6.79
CA LEU A 56 -5.62 -8.70 5.88
C LEU A 56 -4.31 -9.48 5.81
N ASN A 57 -3.96 -10.01 4.64
CA ASN A 57 -2.78 -10.86 4.46
C ASN A 57 -2.03 -10.71 3.12
N ARG A 58 -2.45 -9.77 2.25
CA ARG A 58 -1.77 -9.49 0.96
C ARG A 58 -1.37 -8.03 0.83
N ARG A 59 -0.26 -7.76 0.14
CA ARG A 59 0.23 -6.41 -0.19
C ARG A 59 0.26 -6.18 -1.69
N ILE A 60 -0.81 -5.56 -2.20
CA ILE A 60 -1.10 -5.46 -3.64
C ILE A 60 -1.50 -4.05 -4.11
N ASP A 61 -1.88 -3.17 -3.17
CA ASP A 61 -1.98 -1.73 -3.37
C ASP A 61 -0.64 -1.14 -2.97
N LEU A 62 0.04 -0.55 -3.94
CA LEU A 62 1.40 -0.06 -3.77
C LEU A 62 1.45 1.42 -4.09
N ILE A 63 2.34 2.13 -3.41
CA ILE A 63 2.74 3.49 -3.79
C ILE A 63 4.17 3.37 -4.31
N LEU A 64 4.31 3.44 -5.63
CA LEU A 64 5.61 3.39 -6.29
C LEU A 64 6.06 4.79 -6.69
N PHE A 65 7.34 5.08 -6.48
CA PHE A 65 7.94 6.38 -6.73
C PHE A 65 9.27 6.27 -7.47
N LYS A 66 9.64 7.33 -8.20
CA LYS A 66 10.90 7.45 -8.92
C LYS A 66 11.26 8.93 -9.08
N ASN A 67 12.55 9.24 -9.21
CA ASN A 67 13.12 10.57 -9.50
C ASN A 67 12.83 11.67 -8.46
N GLY A 68 13.84 12.01 -7.64
CA GLY A 68 13.82 13.18 -6.76
C GLY A 68 12.91 13.08 -5.54
N TRP A 69 11.94 12.17 -5.51
CA TRP A 69 11.08 11.98 -4.34
C TRP A 69 11.80 11.25 -3.21
N LYS A 70 11.61 11.73 -1.98
CA LYS A 70 12.02 11.06 -0.75
C LYS A 70 10.77 10.79 0.10
N PRO A 71 10.44 9.53 0.39
CA PRO A 71 9.36 9.22 1.32
C PRO A 71 9.72 9.63 2.75
N ILE A 72 8.72 10.08 3.50
CA ILE A 72 8.84 10.49 4.91
C ILE A 72 8.17 9.46 5.82
N VAL A 73 6.94 9.08 5.49
CA VAL A 73 6.12 8.15 6.27
C VAL A 73 5.12 7.48 5.35
N ALA A 74 4.78 6.24 5.68
CA ALA A 74 3.66 5.51 5.11
C ALA A 74 2.92 4.75 6.21
N ASP A 75 1.59 4.79 6.15
CA ASP A 75 0.71 4.16 7.13
C ASP A 75 -0.49 3.50 6.42
N LEU A 76 -1.10 2.54 7.13
CA LEU A 76 -2.34 1.93 6.70
C LEU A 76 -3.53 2.53 7.46
N VAL A 77 -4.63 2.74 6.76
CA VAL A 77 -5.89 3.28 7.29
C VAL A 77 -7.03 2.29 7.04
N GLY A 78 -8.04 2.28 7.92
CA GLY A 78 -9.18 1.37 7.76
C GLY A 78 -8.87 -0.09 8.11
N LYS A 79 -7.85 -0.34 8.96
CA LYS A 79 -7.38 -1.68 9.35
C LYS A 79 -7.65 -2.03 10.82
N GLU A 80 -8.05 -1.06 11.63
CA GLU A 80 -8.20 -1.22 13.08
C GLU A 80 -9.66 -1.44 13.45
N GLN A 81 -9.92 -2.11 14.58
CA GLN A 81 -11.29 -2.36 15.05
C GLN A 81 -12.11 -1.08 15.19
N ARG A 82 -11.46 0.02 15.60
CA ARG A 82 -12.07 1.34 15.73
C ARG A 82 -12.43 2.00 14.40
N ASP A 83 -11.88 1.52 13.29
CA ASP A 83 -12.15 2.05 11.96
C ASP A 83 -13.43 1.47 11.35
N ARG A 84 -14.02 0.45 11.99
CA ARG A 84 -15.27 -0.18 11.54
C ARG A 84 -16.43 0.81 11.64
N THR A 85 -17.39 0.68 10.73
CA THR A 85 -18.62 1.50 10.75
C THR A 85 -19.43 1.23 12.02
N PRO A 86 -20.40 2.10 12.38
CA PRO A 86 -21.31 1.85 13.51
C PRO A 86 -22.09 0.53 13.39
N THR A 87 -22.25 0.00 12.18
CA THR A 87 -22.89 -1.30 11.88
C THR A 87 -21.88 -2.44 11.73
N ALA A 88 -20.64 -2.23 12.18
CA ALA A 88 -19.55 -3.19 12.24
C ALA A 88 -18.97 -3.65 10.88
N PHE A 89 -19.23 -2.95 9.78
CA PHE A 89 -18.52 -3.25 8.53
C PHE A 89 -17.08 -2.75 8.59
N TRP A 90 -16.13 -3.52 8.05
CA TRP A 90 -14.86 -2.95 7.63
C TRP A 90 -15.11 -1.86 6.57
N PRO A 91 -14.30 -0.78 6.52
CA PRO A 91 -14.47 0.27 5.51
C PRO A 91 -14.42 -0.23 4.06
N SER A 92 -13.66 -1.29 3.81
CA SER A 92 -13.52 -2.00 2.54
C SER A 92 -12.89 -3.38 2.80
N ASP A 93 -12.95 -4.27 1.81
CA ASP A 93 -12.18 -5.52 1.75
C ASP A 93 -10.67 -5.29 1.68
N HIS A 94 -10.30 -4.04 1.42
CA HIS A 94 -8.96 -3.47 1.52
C HIS A 94 -8.86 -2.43 2.65
N ALA A 95 -7.71 -2.39 3.33
CA ALA A 95 -7.21 -1.22 4.02
C ALA A 95 -6.53 -0.27 3.01
N GLY A 96 -6.65 1.04 3.26
CA GLY A 96 -5.98 2.05 2.46
C GLY A 96 -4.51 2.19 2.84
N ILE A 97 -3.66 2.55 1.88
CA ILE A 97 -2.28 2.98 2.09
C ILE A 97 -2.15 4.48 1.86
N VAL A 98 -1.56 5.19 2.81
CA VAL A 98 -1.27 6.63 2.70
C VAL A 98 0.21 6.88 2.89
N ALA A 99 0.76 7.87 2.18
CA ALA A 99 2.16 8.24 2.32
C ALA A 99 2.40 9.72 2.07
N SER A 100 3.41 10.26 2.76
CA SER A 100 3.92 11.61 2.54
C SER A 100 5.32 11.55 1.92
N LEU A 101 5.53 12.28 0.83
CA LEU A 101 6.78 12.35 0.09
C LEU A 101 7.15 13.80 -0.20
N VAL A 102 8.43 14.13 -0.05
CA VAL A 102 8.99 15.44 -0.44
C VAL A 102 9.79 15.32 -1.72
N LEU A 103 9.72 16.34 -2.57
CA LEU A 103 10.57 16.44 -3.75
C LEU A 103 11.90 17.06 -3.32
N LYS A 104 12.99 16.32 -3.45
CA LYS A 104 14.33 16.91 -3.40
C LYS A 104 14.44 17.85 -4.59
N LYS A 105 14.61 19.14 -4.29
CA LYS A 105 15.18 20.06 -5.28
C LYS A 105 16.62 19.63 -5.49
N GLU A 106 17.00 19.38 -6.73
CA GLU A 106 18.41 19.44 -7.10
C GLU A 106 18.83 20.91 -6.91
N LEU A 107 19.85 21.13 -6.10
CA LEU A 107 20.48 22.45 -6.02
C LEU A 107 21.25 22.63 -7.32
N CYS A 108 20.81 23.60 -8.13
CA CYS A 108 21.57 24.08 -9.29
C CYS A 108 22.92 24.66 -8.84
#